data_AF-A0A7X4ICJ7-F1
#
_entry.id   AF-A0A7X4ICJ7-F1
#
_cell.length_a   1.000
_cell.length_b   1.000
_cell.length_c   1.000
_cell.angle_alpha   90.00
_cell.angle_beta   90.00
_cell.angle_gamma   90.00
#
_symmetry.space_group_name_H-M   'P 1'
#
loop_
_entity.id
_entity.type
_entity.pdbx_description
1 polymer ?
#
loop_
_entity_poly.entity_id
_entity_poly.type
_entity_poly.pdbx_seq_one_letter_code
_entity_poly.pdbx_strand_id
1 'polypeptide(L)'
;MNIVEAEKFFKEYDGNSFYMYDQDLLKYNQYRSMKISSKQENIWRIQKAKIYSSEIEKSDKPWLVYFKMDSLLEPCLIIPDSIDIMLDTGKKVESKLDAKNSMNIAETIIGRSDVSAETGWIFRSYHKKCKKQMIEFCRLVERLLNEANKKPELYKISEIYNSKYQLIKYKLKIIT
;
A
#
# COMPACT_ATOMS: atom_id res chain seq x y z
N MET A 1 24.62 -15.98 -9.96
CA MET A 1 24.03 -14.86 -9.19
C MET A 1 24.47 -14.97 -7.74
N ASN A 2 25.04 -13.90 -7.18
CA ASN A 2 25.31 -13.77 -5.74
C ASN A 2 24.16 -13.05 -5.02
N ILE A 3 24.22 -12.94 -3.68
CA ILE A 3 23.12 -12.37 -2.89
C ILE A 3 22.84 -10.88 -3.19
N VAL A 4 23.89 -10.11 -3.52
CA VAL A 4 23.77 -8.68 -3.83
C VAL A 4 23.11 -8.49 -5.19
N GLU A 5 23.50 -9.31 -6.18
CA GLU A 5 22.86 -9.33 -7.50
C GLU A 5 21.40 -9.76 -7.42
N ALA A 6 21.10 -10.75 -6.57
CA ALA A 6 19.73 -11.22 -6.34
C ALA A 6 18.85 -10.15 -5.70
N GLU A 7 19.37 -9.43 -4.70
CA GLU A 7 18.68 -8.30 -4.09
C GLU A 7 18.40 -7.19 -5.11
N LYS A 8 19.39 -6.84 -5.94
CA LYS A 8 19.24 -5.83 -6.99
C LYS A 8 18.17 -6.23 -7.99
N PHE A 9 18.24 -7.46 -8.50
CA PHE A 9 17.26 -8.02 -9.44
C PHE A 9 15.86 -8.03 -8.82
N PHE A 10 15.73 -8.49 -7.56
CA PHE A 10 14.47 -8.47 -6.84
C PHE A 10 13.87 -7.07 -6.70
N LYS A 11 14.68 -6.08 -6.32
CA LYS A 11 14.25 -4.68 -6.11
C LYS A 11 13.98 -3.91 -7.40
N GLU A 12 14.54 -4.34 -8.52
CA GLU A 12 14.30 -3.79 -9.86
C GLU A 12 12.86 -4.02 -10.31
N TYR A 13 12.33 -5.22 -10.02
CA TYR A 13 10.97 -5.64 -10.38
C TYR A 13 9.96 -5.55 -9.21
N ASP A 14 10.24 -4.71 -8.20
CA ASP A 14 9.38 -4.51 -7.03
C ASP A 14 9.00 -5.81 -6.31
N GLY A 15 9.89 -6.82 -6.35
CA GLY A 15 9.65 -8.14 -5.76
C GLY A 15 8.49 -8.92 -6.37
N ASN A 16 8.03 -8.55 -7.56
CA ASN A 16 6.96 -9.22 -8.28
C ASN A 16 7.53 -10.36 -9.14
N SER A 17 7.33 -11.60 -8.70
CA SER A 17 7.88 -12.78 -9.38
C SER A 17 7.36 -12.98 -10.80
N PHE A 18 6.14 -12.54 -11.11
CA PHE A 18 5.61 -12.62 -12.47
C PHE A 18 6.39 -11.70 -13.40
N TYR A 19 6.61 -10.44 -13.03
CA TYR A 19 7.41 -9.51 -13.84
C TYR A 19 8.88 -9.94 -13.94
N MET A 20 9.46 -10.46 -12.85
CA MET A 20 10.83 -10.99 -12.90
C MET A 20 10.96 -12.13 -13.92
N TYR A 21 9.98 -13.06 -13.95
CA TYR A 21 9.95 -14.19 -14.87
C TYR A 21 9.73 -13.74 -16.32
N ASP A 22 8.76 -12.85 -16.55
CA ASP A 22 8.37 -12.39 -17.87
C ASP A 22 9.48 -11.56 -18.55
N GLN A 23 10.19 -10.75 -17.78
CA GLN A 23 11.18 -9.82 -18.33
C GLN A 23 12.59 -10.42 -18.47
N ASP A 24 13.00 -11.35 -17.59
CA ASP A 24 14.32 -11.98 -17.65
C ASP A 24 14.28 -13.41 -17.08
N LEU A 25 13.76 -14.35 -17.89
CA LEU A 25 13.62 -15.75 -17.52
C LEU A 25 14.93 -16.39 -17.02
N LEU A 26 16.05 -16.05 -17.65
CA LEU A 26 17.35 -16.64 -17.30
C LEU A 26 17.81 -16.16 -15.93
N LYS A 27 17.76 -14.85 -15.64
CA LYS A 27 18.05 -14.35 -14.29
C LYS A 27 17.03 -14.80 -13.27
N TYR A 28 15.75 -14.92 -13.63
CA TYR A 28 14.73 -15.45 -12.74
C TYR A 28 15.03 -16.88 -12.31
N ASN A 29 15.40 -17.77 -13.24
CA ASN A 29 15.77 -19.15 -12.91
C ASN A 29 17.01 -19.20 -12.00
N GLN A 30 18.01 -18.34 -12.25
CA GLN A 30 19.15 -18.19 -11.35
C GLN A 30 18.73 -17.73 -9.96
N TYR A 31 17.88 -16.69 -9.86
CA TYR A 31 17.34 -16.19 -8.60
C TYR A 31 16.60 -17.29 -7.82
N ARG A 32 15.71 -18.05 -8.48
CA ARG A 32 14.96 -19.15 -7.86
C ARG A 32 15.86 -20.27 -7.36
N SER A 33 16.94 -20.57 -8.08
CA SER A 33 17.92 -21.60 -7.68
C SER A 33 18.65 -21.27 -6.37
N MET A 34 18.73 -19.98 -6.01
CA MET A 34 19.35 -19.54 -4.75
C MET A 34 18.52 -19.86 -3.51
N LYS A 35 17.25 -20.26 -3.66
CA LYS A 35 16.34 -20.64 -2.56
C LYS A 35 16.29 -19.60 -1.43
N ILE A 36 16.25 -18.32 -1.81
CA ILE A 36 16.15 -17.20 -0.87
C ILE A 36 14.87 -17.35 -0.04
N SER A 37 14.99 -17.27 1.28
CA SER A 37 13.84 -17.42 2.17
C SER A 37 12.86 -16.26 2.05
N SER A 38 11.57 -16.51 2.25
CA SER A 38 10.54 -15.46 2.29
C SER A 38 10.84 -14.39 3.35
N LYS A 39 11.49 -14.78 4.46
CA LYS A 39 11.95 -13.82 5.49
C LYS A 39 12.94 -12.81 4.91
N GLN A 40 13.92 -13.29 4.15
CA GLN A 40 14.92 -12.42 3.52
C GLN A 40 14.28 -11.52 2.46
N GLU A 41 13.40 -12.07 1.61
CA GLU A 41 12.74 -11.24 0.61
C GLU A 41 11.84 -10.17 1.26
N ASN A 42 11.19 -10.49 2.39
CA ASN A 42 10.40 -9.50 3.13
C ASN A 42 11.28 -8.37 3.70
N ILE A 43 12.52 -8.66 4.13
CA ILE A 43 13.49 -7.62 4.51
C ILE A 43 13.75 -6.68 3.32
N TRP A 44 13.97 -7.23 2.13
CA TRP A 44 14.20 -6.44 0.92
C TRP A 44 12.98 -5.61 0.51
N ARG A 45 11.76 -6.15 0.67
CA ARG A 45 10.50 -5.43 0.46
C ARG A 45 10.39 -4.22 1.39
N ILE A 46 10.65 -4.40 2.69
CA ILE A 46 10.66 -3.30 3.67
C ILE A 46 11.70 -2.24 3.29
N GLN A 47 12.92 -2.65 2.93
CA GLN A 47 13.97 -1.69 2.51
C GLN A 47 13.54 -0.89 1.27
N LYS A 48 12.98 -1.56 0.26
CA LYS A 48 12.50 -0.90 -0.96
C LYS A 48 11.31 0.03 -0.67
N ALA A 49 10.39 -0.38 0.21
CA ALA A 49 9.28 0.47 0.65
C ALA A 49 9.76 1.72 1.41
N LYS A 50 10.83 1.63 2.22
CA LYS A 50 11.45 2.80 2.87
C LYS A 50 12.05 3.77 1.83
N ILE A 51 12.68 3.25 0.79
CA ILE A 51 13.17 4.08 -0.35
C ILE A 51 11.98 4.81 -0.99
N TYR A 52 10.92 4.08 -1.36
CA TYR A 52 9.71 4.70 -1.92
C TYR A 52 9.10 5.75 -1.00
N SER A 53 8.98 5.48 0.31
CA SER A 53 8.50 6.45 1.29
C SER A 53 9.36 7.72 1.39
N SER A 54 10.67 7.62 1.15
CA SER A 54 11.60 8.76 1.20
C SER A 54 11.59 9.61 -0.06
N GLU A 55 11.20 9.03 -1.20
CA GLU A 55 11.22 9.69 -2.51
C GLU A 55 9.83 10.13 -2.98
N ILE A 56 8.76 9.63 -2.36
CA ILE A 56 7.38 9.84 -2.82
C ILE A 56 7.00 11.32 -2.97
N GLU A 57 7.51 12.18 -2.09
CA GLU A 57 7.23 13.61 -2.12
C GLU A 57 7.88 14.35 -3.30
N LYS A 58 8.87 13.73 -3.94
CA LYS A 58 9.56 14.22 -5.14
C LYS A 58 9.00 13.59 -6.42
N SER A 59 8.06 12.65 -6.30
CA SER A 59 7.46 11.96 -7.44
C SER A 59 6.39 12.83 -8.08
N ASP A 60 6.37 12.89 -9.41
CA ASP A 60 5.28 13.50 -10.18
C ASP A 60 3.98 12.68 -10.07
N LYS A 61 4.07 11.43 -9.62
CA LYS A 61 2.94 10.49 -9.47
C LYS A 61 2.97 9.82 -8.10
N PRO A 62 2.76 10.58 -7.01
CA PRO A 62 2.86 10.05 -5.64
C PRO A 62 1.85 8.93 -5.39
N TRP A 63 0.64 9.02 -5.93
CA TRP A 63 -0.38 7.97 -5.82
C TRP A 63 0.07 6.63 -6.42
N LEU A 64 0.84 6.65 -7.52
CA LEU A 64 1.32 5.44 -8.19
C LEU A 64 2.43 4.79 -7.36
N VAL A 65 3.32 5.59 -6.78
CA VAL A 65 4.34 5.10 -5.84
C VAL A 65 3.66 4.48 -4.62
N TYR A 66 2.63 5.14 -4.06
CA TYR A 66 1.84 4.60 -2.95
C TYR A 66 1.19 3.25 -3.31
N PHE A 67 0.63 3.13 -4.51
CA PHE A 67 0.04 1.88 -5.00
C PHE A 67 1.08 0.77 -5.17
N LYS A 68 2.27 1.08 -5.71
CA LYS A 68 3.38 0.12 -5.78
C LYS A 68 3.80 -0.37 -4.39
N MET A 69 3.83 0.55 -3.41
CA MET A 69 4.13 0.19 -2.02
C MET A 69 3.08 -0.74 -1.42
N ASP A 70 1.80 -0.57 -1.74
CA ASP A 70 0.74 -1.47 -1.28
C ASP A 70 0.99 -2.92 -1.73
N SER A 71 1.22 -3.14 -3.02
CA SER A 71 1.53 -4.48 -3.56
C SER A 71 2.84 -5.05 -3.00
N LEU A 72 3.84 -4.18 -2.78
CA LEU A 72 5.13 -4.57 -2.22
C LEU A 72 5.01 -5.00 -0.74
N LEU A 73 4.14 -4.36 0.03
CA LEU A 73 4.01 -4.56 1.48
C LEU A 73 2.89 -5.51 1.89
N GLU A 74 1.96 -5.85 1.01
CA GLU A 74 0.91 -6.86 1.27
C GLU A 74 1.47 -8.21 1.77
N PRO A 75 2.55 -8.79 1.20
CA PRO A 75 3.15 -10.02 1.73
C PRO A 75 3.86 -9.82 3.08
N CYS A 76 4.13 -8.57 3.45
CA CYS A 76 4.93 -8.20 4.63
C CYS A 76 4.11 -7.93 5.88
N LEU A 77 2.80 -8.19 5.89
CA LEU A 77 1.93 -7.94 7.06
C LEU A 77 2.31 -8.73 8.32
N ILE A 78 3.23 -9.70 8.23
CA ILE A 78 3.84 -10.37 9.39
C ILE A 78 4.84 -9.44 10.11
N ILE A 79 5.41 -8.46 9.40
CA ILE A 79 6.37 -7.48 9.90
C ILE A 79 5.58 -6.23 10.35
N PRO A 80 5.64 -5.86 11.64
CA PRO A 80 4.92 -4.69 12.18
C PRO A 80 5.20 -3.39 11.42
N ASP A 81 6.46 -3.15 11.02
CA ASP A 81 6.90 -1.95 10.30
C ASP A 81 6.10 -1.65 9.01
N SER A 82 5.53 -2.68 8.36
CA SER A 82 4.83 -2.50 7.08
C SER A 82 3.63 -1.55 7.17
N ILE A 83 2.89 -1.63 8.28
CA ILE A 83 1.70 -0.81 8.52
C ILE A 83 2.10 0.65 8.77
N ASP A 84 3.12 0.86 9.61
CA ASP A 84 3.62 2.20 9.93
C ASP A 84 4.20 2.88 8.68
N ILE A 85 4.97 2.15 7.87
CA ILE A 85 5.51 2.68 6.60
C ILE A 85 4.38 3.15 5.68
N MET A 86 3.32 2.37 5.50
CA MET A 86 2.20 2.77 4.64
C MET A 86 1.42 3.96 5.19
N LEU A 87 1.21 4.01 6.51
CA LEU A 87 0.51 5.12 7.15
C LEU A 87 1.31 6.42 7.04
N ASP A 88 2.58 6.39 7.42
CA ASP A 88 3.46 7.56 7.39
C ASP A 88 3.64 8.08 5.97
N THR A 89 3.76 7.18 4.99
CA THR A 89 3.84 7.55 3.58
C THR A 89 2.57 8.25 3.12
N GLY A 90 1.40 7.77 3.52
CA GLY A 90 0.12 8.39 3.16
C GLY A 90 -0.01 9.80 3.73
N LYS A 91 0.39 9.98 5.00
CA LYS A 91 0.43 11.29 5.68
C LYS A 91 1.40 12.28 5.04
N LYS A 92 2.56 11.84 4.54
CA LYS A 92 3.53 12.71 3.86
C LYS A 92 2.98 13.34 2.59
N VAL A 93 2.10 12.63 1.88
CA VAL A 93 1.63 13.06 0.56
C VAL A 93 0.24 13.64 0.54
N GLU A 94 -0.60 13.40 1.55
CA GLU A 94 -2.03 13.76 1.51
C GLU A 94 -2.29 15.22 1.14
N SER A 95 -1.45 16.16 1.61
CA SER A 95 -1.60 17.59 1.35
C SER A 95 -1.18 18.03 -0.06
N LYS A 96 -0.52 17.15 -0.82
CA LYS A 96 -0.01 17.42 -2.18
C LYS A 96 -0.85 16.77 -3.28
N LEU A 97 -1.84 15.97 -2.91
CA LEU A 97 -2.67 15.24 -3.86
C LEU A 97 -3.80 16.13 -4.35
N ASP A 98 -4.01 16.13 -5.67
CA ASP A 98 -5.28 16.59 -6.23
C ASP A 98 -6.41 15.62 -5.85
N ALA A 99 -7.66 16.06 -6.06
CA ALA A 99 -8.85 15.28 -5.76
C ALA A 99 -8.84 13.84 -6.35
N LYS A 100 -8.31 13.65 -7.56
CA LYS A 100 -8.28 12.32 -8.21
C LYS A 100 -7.26 11.41 -7.52
N ASN A 101 -6.09 11.94 -7.21
CA ASN A 101 -5.03 11.19 -6.58
C ASN A 101 -5.34 10.92 -5.10
N SER A 102 -6.03 11.84 -4.42
CA SER A 102 -6.59 11.63 -3.08
C SER A 102 -7.57 10.47 -3.08
N MET A 103 -8.47 10.42 -4.06
CA MET A 103 -9.40 9.31 -4.23
C MET A 103 -8.64 7.98 -4.40
N ASN A 104 -7.67 7.91 -5.32
CA ASN A 104 -6.90 6.68 -5.57
C ASN A 104 -6.21 6.12 -4.31
N ILE A 105 -5.68 7.01 -3.45
CA ILE A 105 -5.07 6.58 -2.18
C ILE A 105 -6.14 6.15 -1.18
N ALA A 106 -7.26 6.88 -1.07
CA ALA A 106 -8.37 6.50 -0.19
C ALA A 106 -8.90 5.09 -0.52
N GLU A 107 -9.10 4.78 -1.81
CA GLU A 107 -9.52 3.44 -2.26
C GLU A 107 -8.54 2.34 -1.85
N THR A 108 -7.24 2.64 -1.89
CA THR A 108 -6.19 1.69 -1.49
C THR A 108 -6.23 1.43 0.02
N ILE A 109 -6.48 2.46 0.83
CA ILE A 109 -6.59 2.33 2.29
C ILE A 109 -7.88 1.61 2.70
N ILE A 110 -9.01 1.93 2.05
CA ILE A 110 -10.32 1.31 2.29
C ILE A 110 -10.36 -0.14 1.80
N GLY A 111 -9.70 -0.42 0.67
CA GLY A 111 -9.83 -1.67 -0.07
C GLY A 111 -10.74 -1.51 -1.29
N ARG A 112 -10.27 -2.01 -2.44
CA ARG A 112 -11.02 -1.93 -3.72
C ARG A 112 -12.11 -3.00 -3.84
N SER A 113 -11.91 -4.15 -3.21
CA SER A 113 -12.86 -5.26 -3.19
C SER A 113 -14.12 -4.93 -2.38
N ASP A 114 -15.05 -5.88 -2.35
CA ASP A 114 -16.20 -5.82 -1.43
C ASP A 114 -15.73 -5.80 0.04
N VAL A 115 -16.51 -5.20 0.93
CA VAL A 115 -16.18 -5.09 2.37
C VAL A 115 -16.10 -6.47 3.04
N SER A 116 -16.81 -7.48 2.51
CA SER A 116 -16.72 -8.87 2.97
C SER A 116 -15.33 -9.50 2.76
N ALA A 117 -14.56 -9.00 1.79
CA ALA A 117 -13.20 -9.48 1.54
C ALA A 117 -12.18 -8.96 2.57
N GLU A 118 -12.56 -8.00 3.42
CA GLU A 118 -11.72 -7.45 4.50
C GLU A 118 -10.32 -7.02 4.04
N THR A 119 -10.25 -6.44 2.83
CA THR A 119 -9.00 -5.94 2.23
C THR A 119 -8.71 -4.48 2.62
N GLY A 120 -7.52 -3.98 2.28
CA GLY A 120 -7.13 -2.60 2.58
C GLY A 120 -6.47 -2.41 3.94
N TRP A 121 -5.87 -1.25 4.14
CA TRP A 121 -4.98 -0.97 5.28
C TRP A 121 -5.72 -0.81 6.62
N ILE A 122 -7.02 -0.46 6.61
CA ILE A 122 -7.84 -0.42 7.82
C ILE A 122 -8.04 -1.84 8.37
N PHE A 123 -8.52 -2.78 7.56
CA PHE A 123 -8.69 -4.18 7.98
C PHE A 123 -7.36 -4.85 8.31
N ARG A 124 -6.32 -4.65 7.48
CA ARG A 124 -4.97 -5.17 7.76
C ARG A 124 -4.47 -4.71 9.14
N SER A 125 -4.67 -3.44 9.49
CA SER A 125 -4.34 -2.93 10.82
C SER A 125 -5.18 -3.56 11.94
N TYR A 126 -6.48 -3.75 11.70
CA TYR A 126 -7.38 -4.42 12.64
C TYR A 126 -6.95 -5.87 12.93
N HIS A 127 -6.72 -6.69 11.90
CA HIS A 127 -6.31 -8.09 12.06
C HIS A 127 -4.96 -8.24 12.77
N LYS A 128 -4.09 -7.24 12.64
CA LYS A 128 -2.80 -7.18 13.32
C LYS A 128 -2.86 -6.56 14.72
N LYS A 129 -4.07 -6.22 15.20
CA LYS A 129 -4.31 -5.59 16.51
C LYS A 129 -3.62 -4.22 16.66
N CYS A 130 -3.34 -3.56 15.54
CA CYS A 130 -2.73 -2.23 15.47
C CYS A 130 -3.81 -1.13 15.56
N LYS A 131 -4.50 -1.03 16.70
CA LYS A 131 -5.66 -0.14 16.89
C LYS A 131 -5.33 1.33 16.60
N LYS A 132 -4.15 1.81 17.01
CA LYS A 132 -3.72 3.19 16.78
C LYS A 132 -3.60 3.48 15.28
N GLN A 133 -2.88 2.64 14.55
CA GLN A 133 -2.68 2.78 13.10
C GLN A 133 -4.00 2.68 12.35
N MET A 134 -4.88 1.75 12.74
CA MET A 134 -6.23 1.62 12.19
C MET A 134 -7.02 2.94 12.29
N ILE A 135 -7.05 3.58 13.46
CA ILE A 135 -7.72 4.87 13.67
C ILE A 135 -7.07 5.97 12.83
N GLU A 136 -5.74 5.97 12.73
CA GLU A 136 -5.02 6.95 11.93
C GLU A 136 -5.26 6.79 10.42
N PHE A 137 -5.41 5.55 9.93
CA PHE A 137 -5.85 5.28 8.56
C PHE A 137 -7.28 5.78 8.32
N CYS A 138 -8.20 5.59 9.27
CA CYS A 138 -9.55 6.15 9.20
C CYS A 138 -9.53 7.68 9.05
N ARG A 139 -8.74 8.36 9.90
CA ARG A 139 -8.58 9.82 9.85
C ARG A 139 -7.97 10.30 8.54
N LEU A 140 -6.99 9.56 8.01
CA LEU A 140 -6.38 9.84 6.70
C LEU A 140 -7.40 9.70 5.57
N VAL A 141 -8.20 8.63 5.56
CA VAL A 141 -9.28 8.42 4.57
C VAL A 141 -10.28 9.57 4.58
N GLU A 142 -10.70 10.03 5.77
CA GLU A 142 -11.64 11.15 5.89
C GLU A 142 -11.10 12.43 5.22
N ARG A 143 -9.82 12.74 5.42
CA ARG A 143 -9.19 13.90 4.75
C ARG A 143 -9.07 13.72 3.24
N LEU A 144 -8.69 12.53 2.78
CA LEU A 144 -8.57 12.22 1.35
C LEU A 144 -9.93 12.26 0.62
N LEU A 145 -10.99 11.72 1.22
CA LEU A 145 -12.34 11.78 0.65
C LEU A 145 -12.89 13.20 0.63
N ASN A 146 -12.59 14.01 1.65
CA ASN A 146 -12.95 15.43 1.66
C ASN A 146 -12.28 16.20 0.52
N GLU A 147 -11.00 15.91 0.23
CA GLU A 147 -10.30 16.49 -0.92
C GLU A 147 -10.91 16.01 -2.25
N ALA A 148 -11.20 14.71 -2.37
CA ALA A 148 -11.82 14.14 -3.56
C ALA A 148 -13.18 14.79 -3.89
N ASN A 149 -13.98 15.07 -2.85
CA ASN A 149 -15.29 15.71 -2.94
C ASN A 149 -15.26 17.18 -3.38
N LYS A 150 -14.08 17.79 -3.55
CA LYS A 150 -13.99 19.12 -4.16
C LYS A 150 -14.23 19.10 -5.67
N LYS A 151 -14.14 17.92 -6.31
CA LYS A 151 -14.37 17.75 -7.75
C LYS A 151 -15.66 17.00 -8.04
N PRO A 152 -16.67 17.65 -8.65
CA PRO A 152 -17.99 17.06 -8.84
C PRO A 152 -18.02 15.77 -9.66
N GLU A 153 -17.12 15.64 -10.62
CA GLU A 153 -17.00 14.44 -11.45
C GLU A 153 -16.63 13.19 -10.65
N LEU A 154 -16.08 13.34 -9.44
CA LEU A 154 -15.70 12.23 -8.57
C LEU A 154 -16.79 11.87 -7.54
N TYR A 155 -17.87 12.65 -7.41
CA TYR A 155 -18.86 12.45 -6.33
C TYR A 155 -19.42 11.04 -6.28
N LYS A 156 -19.86 10.48 -7.43
CA LYS A 156 -20.43 9.13 -7.47
C LYS A 156 -19.46 8.07 -6.94
N ILE A 157 -18.18 8.19 -7.30
CA ILE A 157 -17.16 7.24 -6.87
C ILE A 157 -16.87 7.45 -5.38
N SER A 158 -16.68 8.71 -4.97
CA SER A 158 -16.47 9.07 -3.57
C SER A 158 -17.61 8.59 -2.65
N GLU A 159 -18.87 8.69 -3.08
CA GLU A 159 -20.03 8.17 -2.35
C GLU A 159 -19.95 6.66 -2.12
N ILE A 160 -19.61 5.88 -3.16
CA ILE A 160 -19.43 4.42 -3.03
C ILE A 160 -18.40 4.10 -1.96
N TYR A 161 -17.24 4.75 -2.01
CA TYR A 161 -16.17 4.49 -1.05
C TYR A 161 -16.45 5.07 0.33
N ASN A 162 -17.19 6.17 0.43
CA ASN A 162 -17.70 6.65 1.71
C ASN A 162 -18.68 5.65 2.33
N SER A 163 -19.61 5.08 1.56
CA SER A 163 -20.51 4.02 2.03
C SER A 163 -19.74 2.78 2.49
N LYS A 164 -18.73 2.33 1.73
CA LYS A 164 -17.83 1.24 2.16
C LYS A 164 -17.12 1.60 3.46
N TYR A 165 -16.57 2.81 3.55
CA TYR A 165 -15.86 3.29 4.73
C TYR A 165 -16.78 3.32 5.97
N GLN A 166 -18.03 3.80 5.87
CA GLN A 166 -19.00 3.75 6.97
C GLN A 166 -19.31 2.31 7.39
N LEU A 167 -19.47 1.39 6.44
CA LEU A 167 -19.71 -0.03 6.74
C LEU A 167 -18.52 -0.65 7.48
N ILE A 168 -17.28 -0.29 7.11
CA ILE A 168 -16.07 -0.72 7.82
C ILE A 168 -16.07 -0.19 9.25
N LYS A 169 -16.33 1.10 9.48
CA LYS A 169 -16.40 1.68 10.83
C LYS A 169 -17.43 0.96 11.69
N TYR A 170 -18.62 0.69 11.13
CA TYR A 170 -19.67 -0.06 11.81
C TYR A 170 -19.21 -1.48 12.17
N LYS A 171 -18.71 -2.25 11.19
CA LYS A 171 -18.27 -3.64 11.36
C LYS A 171 -17.15 -3.77 12.39
N LEU A 172 -16.19 -2.84 12.38
CA LEU A 172 -15.04 -2.82 13.27
C LEU A 172 -15.30 -2.09 14.60
N LYS A 173 -16.53 -1.58 14.82
CA LYS A 173 -16.93 -0.79 15.99
C LYS A 173 -15.97 0.37 16.28
N ILE A 174 -15.56 1.07 15.22
CA ILE A 174 -14.63 2.20 15.31
C ILE A 174 -15.43 3.44 15.69
N ILE A 175 -15.19 3.93 16.90
CA ILE A 175 -15.64 5.24 17.35
C ILE A 175 -14.44 6.18 17.16
N THR A 176 -14.51 7.03 16.13
CA THR A 176 -13.50 8.04 15.79
C THR A 176 -13.77 9.35 16.51
#